data_AF-A0A2V7IGC6-F1
#
_entry.id   AF-A0A2V7IGC6-F1
#
_cell.length_a   1.000
_cell.length_b   1.000
_cell.length_c   1.000
_cell.angle_alpha   90.00
_cell.angle_beta   90.00
_cell.angle_gamma   90.00
#
_symmetry.space_group_name_H-M   'P 1'
#
loop_
_entity.id
_entity.type
_entity.pdbx_description
1 polymer ?
#
loop_
_entity_poly.entity_id
_entity_poly.type
_entity_poly.pdbx_seq_one_letter_code
_entity_poly.pdbx_strand_id
1 'polypeptide(L)'
;MSDTDLQHLTPDEVELWAQGLLPAARALHLSQCPACLATAERERKLFVELAQLQRFSPEFGFVERVMAKVRIPTPSGGFKQ
;
A
#
# COMPACT_ATOMS: atom_id res chain seq x y z
N MET A 1 -0.34 -28.90 -12.17
CA MET A 1 0.31 -27.58 -12.36
C MET A 1 -0.77 -26.66 -12.85
N SER A 2 -1.16 -25.70 -12.01
CA SER A 2 -2.33 -24.85 -12.27
C SER A 2 -2.00 -23.77 -13.30
N ASP A 3 -2.97 -23.44 -14.15
CA ASP A 3 -2.89 -22.46 -15.25
C ASP A 3 -2.41 -21.04 -14.82
N THR A 4 -2.44 -20.76 -13.51
CA THR A 4 -2.03 -19.48 -12.92
C THR A 4 -0.53 -19.21 -13.03
N ASP A 5 0.33 -20.24 -13.11
CA ASP A 5 1.78 -20.07 -13.24
C ASP A 5 2.19 -19.49 -14.61
N LEU A 6 1.32 -19.62 -15.62
CA LEU A 6 1.53 -19.11 -16.98
C LEU A 6 1.05 -17.67 -17.17
N GLN A 7 0.33 -17.10 -16.21
CA GLN A 7 -0.14 -15.72 -16.28
C GLN A 7 0.90 -14.75 -15.70
N HIS A 8 1.21 -13.70 -16.46
CA HIS A 8 1.98 -12.55 -16.00
C HIS A 8 1.38 -11.94 -14.73
N LEU A 9 2.21 -11.25 -13.96
CA LEU A 9 1.72 -10.48 -12.80
C LEU A 9 0.72 -9.42 -13.26
N THR A 10 -0.37 -9.29 -12.52
CA THR A 10 -1.29 -8.15 -12.66
C THR A 10 -0.64 -6.86 -12.15
N PRO A 11 -1.15 -5.67 -12.50
CA PRO A 11 -0.64 -4.42 -11.95
C PRO A 11 -0.62 -4.38 -10.41
N ASP A 12 -1.70 -4.85 -9.77
CA ASP A 12 -1.80 -4.90 -8.31
C ASP A 12 -0.74 -5.85 -7.70
N GLU A 13 -0.45 -6.99 -8.34
CA GLU A 13 0.60 -7.91 -7.89
C GLU A 13 2.00 -7.29 -8.05
N VAL A 14 2.23 -6.53 -9.11
CA VAL A 14 3.48 -5.77 -9.30
C VAL A 14 3.65 -4.71 -8.21
N GLU A 15 2.57 -3.99 -7.87
CA GLU A 15 2.58 -2.99 -6.80
C GLU A 15 2.84 -3.63 -5.43
N LEU A 16 2.17 -4.74 -5.12
CA LEU A 16 2.42 -5.52 -3.91
C LEU A 16 3.87 -5.98 -3.84
N TRP A 17 4.48 -6.37 -4.95
CA TRP A 17 5.90 -6.73 -4.95
C TRP A 17 6.80 -5.53 -4.66
N ALA A 18 6.51 -4.38 -5.28
CA ALA A 18 7.28 -3.15 -5.07
C ALA A 18 7.25 -2.69 -3.60
N GLN A 19 6.14 -2.93 -2.90
CA GLN A 19 5.98 -2.65 -1.48
C GLN A 19 6.54 -3.76 -0.55
N GLY A 20 7.00 -4.89 -1.09
CA GLY A 20 7.49 -6.04 -0.31
C GLY A 20 6.37 -6.90 0.31
N LEU A 21 5.15 -6.84 -0.23
CA LEU A 21 3.95 -7.50 0.27
C LEU A 21 3.47 -8.68 -0.60
N LEU A 22 4.07 -8.90 -1.79
CA LEU A 22 3.67 -10.01 -2.66
C LEU A 22 4.05 -11.36 -2.04
N PRO A 23 3.16 -12.36 -2.01
CA PRO A 23 3.49 -13.71 -1.53
C PRO A 23 4.66 -14.33 -2.30
N ALA A 24 5.55 -15.02 -1.57
CA ALA A 24 6.79 -15.57 -2.13
C ALA A 24 6.56 -16.55 -3.30
N ALA A 25 5.51 -17.36 -3.25
CA ALA A 25 5.14 -18.28 -4.33
C ALA A 25 4.89 -17.54 -5.65
N ARG A 26 4.25 -16.36 -5.58
CA ARG A 26 3.98 -15.53 -6.76
C ARG A 26 5.21 -14.73 -7.18
N ALA A 27 6.00 -14.26 -6.22
CA ALA A 27 7.26 -13.54 -6.49
C ALA A 27 8.29 -14.39 -7.25
N LEU A 28 8.24 -15.73 -7.11
CA LEU A 28 9.10 -16.65 -7.87
C LEU A 28 8.99 -16.45 -9.40
N HIS A 29 7.82 -16.04 -9.90
CA HIS A 29 7.59 -15.76 -11.32
C HIS A 29 8.59 -14.74 -11.89
N LEU A 30 9.04 -13.77 -11.09
CA LEU A 30 10.00 -12.74 -11.53
C LEU A 30 11.37 -13.32 -11.91
N SER A 31 11.74 -14.49 -11.37
CA SER A 31 12.97 -15.19 -11.76
C SER A 31 12.86 -15.85 -13.14
N GLN A 32 11.64 -16.04 -13.65
CA GLN A 32 11.35 -16.78 -14.87
C GLN A 32 10.79 -15.87 -15.98
N CYS A 33 10.36 -14.65 -15.65
CA CYS A 33 9.74 -13.72 -16.59
C CYS A 33 10.44 -12.34 -16.62
N PRO A 34 11.34 -12.09 -17.59
CA PRO A 34 12.03 -10.81 -17.72
C PRO A 34 11.10 -9.61 -17.93
N ALA A 35 9.96 -9.81 -18.58
CA ALA A 35 8.97 -8.76 -18.80
C ALA A 35 8.33 -8.28 -17.48
N CYS A 36 7.94 -9.21 -16.62
CA CYS A 36 7.41 -8.87 -15.29
C CYS A 36 8.51 -8.28 -14.41
N LEU A 37 9.75 -8.80 -14.47
CA LEU A 37 10.89 -8.23 -13.74
C LEU A 37 11.12 -6.76 -14.11
N ALA A 38 11.17 -6.43 -15.41
CA ALA A 38 11.38 -5.07 -15.85
C ALA A 38 10.28 -4.11 -15.38
N THR A 39 9.02 -4.56 -15.35
CA THR A 39 7.90 -3.77 -14.84
C THR A 39 7.98 -3.59 -13.34
N ALA A 40 8.28 -4.65 -12.59
CA ALA A 40 8.41 -4.61 -11.14
C ALA A 40 9.57 -3.73 -10.67
N GLU A 41 10.71 -3.75 -11.35
CA GLU A 41 11.84 -2.87 -11.05
C GLU A 41 11.52 -1.39 -11.28
N ARG A 42 10.77 -1.06 -12.34
CA ARG A 42 10.29 0.32 -12.55
C ARG A 42 9.37 0.77 -11.43
N GLU A 43 8.44 -0.09 -11.01
CA GLU A 43 7.51 0.21 -9.92
C GLU A 43 8.25 0.41 -8.59
N ARG A 44 9.16 -0.50 -8.24
CA ARG A 44 9.98 -0.37 -7.03
C ARG A 44 10.81 0.90 -7.00
N LYS A 45 11.36 1.32 -8.15
CA LYS A 45 12.08 2.60 -8.26
C LYS A 45 11.19 3.78 -7.88
N LEU A 46 9.96 3.82 -8.37
CA LEU A 46 8.99 4.86 -8.01
C LEU A 46 8.72 4.90 -6.51
N PHE A 47 8.47 3.75 -5.87
CA PHE A 47 8.26 3.69 -4.42
C PHE A 47 9.48 4.18 -3.62
N VAL A 48 10.71 3.87 -4.06
CA VAL A 48 11.93 4.38 -3.43
C VAL A 48 12.02 5.90 -3.53
N GLU A 49 11.70 6.48 -4.70
CA GLU A 49 11.69 7.94 -4.90
C GLU A 49 10.61 8.62 -4.04
N LEU A 50 9.40 8.05 -3.98
CA LEU A 50 8.33 8.56 -3.13
C LEU A 50 8.69 8.49 -1.64
N ALA A 51 9.36 7.42 -1.19
CA ALA A 51 9.79 7.25 0.20
C ALA A 51 10.86 8.26 0.62
N GLN A 52 11.59 8.85 -0.33
CA GLN A 52 12.59 9.90 -0.07
C GLN A 52 11.99 11.29 0.07
N LEU A 53 10.71 11.49 -0.27
CA LEU A 53 10.06 12.78 -0.14
C LEU A 53 10.05 13.26 1.32
N GLN A 54 10.25 14.57 1.50
CA GLN A 54 10.21 15.19 2.81
C GLN A 54 8.83 14.94 3.45
N ARG A 55 8.85 14.34 4.64
CA ARG A 55 7.65 14.23 5.46
C ARG A 55 7.37 15.57 6.11
N PHE A 56 6.24 16.17 5.76
CA PHE A 56 5.76 17.38 6.41
C PHE A 56 4.95 17.01 7.65
N SER A 57 5.23 17.68 8.77
CA SER A 57 4.38 17.63 9.96
C SER A 57 3.47 18.85 9.95
N PRO A 58 2.19 18.72 10.36
CA PRO A 58 1.36 19.86 10.65
C PRO A 58 2.01 20.76 11.72
N GLU A 59 1.68 22.05 11.68
CA GLU A 59 2.12 23.00 12.69
C GLU A 59 1.57 22.66 14.08
N PHE A 60 2.23 23.19 15.12
CA PHE A 60 1.73 23.14 16.49
C PHE A 60 0.26 23.61 16.58
N GLY A 61 -0.53 22.94 17.41
CA GLY A 61 -1.95 23.24 17.58
C GLY A 61 -2.87 22.64 16.49
N PHE A 62 -2.34 21.89 15.51
CA PHE A 62 -3.15 21.34 14.42
C PHE A 62 -4.26 20.41 14.92
N VAL A 63 -3.94 19.50 15.85
CA VAL A 63 -4.88 18.52 16.40
C VAL A 63 -6.04 19.25 17.09
N GLU A 64 -5.73 20.26 17.89
CA GLU A 64 -6.69 21.07 18.62
C GLU A 64 -7.63 21.81 17.64
N ARG A 65 -7.09 22.42 16.59
CA ARG A 65 -7.88 23.12 15.55
C ARG A 65 -8.79 22.17 14.77
N VAL A 66 -8.33 20.94 14.51
CA VAL A 66 -9.15 19.89 13.87
C VAL A 66 -10.27 19.47 14.81
N MET A 67 -9.94 19.09 16.04
CA MET A 67 -10.90 18.58 17.02
C MET A 67 -11.95 19.61 17.41
N ALA A 68 -11.63 20.90 17.39
CA ALA A 68 -12.61 21.97 17.58
C ALA A 68 -13.74 21.99 16.52
N LYS A 69 -13.51 21.38 15.35
CA LYS A 69 -14.48 21.33 14.23
C LYS A 69 -15.14 19.97 14.05
N VAL A 70 -14.56 18.92 14.63
CA VAL A 70 -15.12 17.57 14.53
C VAL A 70 -16.39 17.49 15.38
N ARG A 71 -17.52 17.20 14.74
CA ARG A 71 -18.76 16.87 15.45
C ARG A 71 -18.70 15.39 15.84
N ILE A 72 -18.49 15.11 17.12
CA ILE A 72 -18.57 13.75 17.65
C ILE A 72 -20.03 13.49 17.99
N PRO A 73 -20.72 12.55 17.31
CA PRO A 73 -22.06 12.15 17.73
C PRO A 73 -21.99 11.53 19.12
N THR A 74 -22.88 11.97 20.01
CA THR A 74 -23.01 11.38 21.35
C THR A 74 -23.33 9.89 21.18
N PRO A 75 -22.62 8.98 21.87
CA PRO A 75 -23.03 7.58 21.90
C PRO A 75 -24.48 7.53 22.37
N SER A 76 -25.37 6.99 21.55
CA SER A 76 -26.76 6.75 21.90
C SER A 76 -26.76 5.70 23.01
N GLY A 77 -26.80 6.17 24.26
CA GLY A 77 -26.84 5.33 25.44
C GLY A 77 -28.06 4.42 25.39
N GLY A 78 -27.83 3.15 25.08
CA GLY A 78 -28.86 2.12 24.97
C GLY A 78 -28.36 0.73 25.34
N PHE A 79 -27.37 0.62 26.23
CA PHE A 79 -27.14 -0.64 26.93
C PHE A 79 -28.03 -0.67 28.16
N LYS A 80 -29.22 -1.26 28.02
CA LYS A 80 -30.01 -1.73 29.17
C LYS A 80 -29.35 -3.02 29.66
N GLN A 81 -28.95 -3.03 30.93
CA GLN A 81 -28.62 -4.26 31.67
C GLN A 81 -29.88 -5.12 31.87
#